data_AF-A0A382WXT3-F1
#
_entry.id   AF-A0A382WXT3-F1
#
_cell.length_a   1.000
_cell.length_b   1.000
_cell.length_c   1.000
_cell.angle_alpha   90.00
_cell.angle_beta   90.00
_cell.angle_gamma   90.00
#
_symmetry.space_group_name_H-M   'P 1'
#
loop_
_entity.id
_entity.type
_entity.pdbx_description
1 polymer ?
#
loop_
_entity_poly.entity_id
_entity_poly.type
_entity_poly.pdbx_seq_one_letter_code
_entity_poly.pdbx_strand_id
1 'polypeptide(L)'
;QSTVKEKYFEPSYSLDPPGVGEGLDLLRSLIPNLTSLDLSGSYIEELDLEKFINLQELNISYCDELHTVTGLEKLDKLTSLNCSFTSINLDVDKLELIPDIIGLRNKYGMYFGGNVQEKEEIWWEYLDEFLDNEFQQILENNDENVEDYLGSNIDVVIEESDFYEVSFESNRYFFKPLEDYLSKEKMECLPNVAKDEVAVFLFHDGWDFITSFTRHHNDFTVDCDECYGTFTVGETVQVDEFDESIRCCSECAKEREN
;
A
#
# COMPACT_ATOMS: atom_id res chain seq x y z
N GLN A 1 -19.93 9.50 -27.09
CA GLN A 1 -19.40 8.66 -26.00
C GLN A 1 -20.24 8.80 -24.74
N SER A 2 -20.37 9.99 -24.14
CA SER A 2 -21.12 10.20 -22.88
C SER A 2 -22.55 9.63 -22.91
N THR A 3 -23.31 9.86 -23.98
CA THR A 3 -24.66 9.28 -24.13
C THR A 3 -24.67 7.75 -24.18
N VAL A 4 -23.59 7.12 -24.66
CA VAL A 4 -23.45 5.67 -24.66
C VAL A 4 -23.05 5.19 -23.26
N LYS A 5 -22.15 5.89 -22.58
CA LYS A 5 -21.78 5.65 -21.17
C LYS A 5 -23.00 5.64 -20.25
N GLU A 6 -23.75 6.75 -20.20
CA GLU A 6 -24.96 6.91 -19.37
C GLU A 6 -25.99 5.79 -19.59
N LYS A 7 -26.11 5.30 -20.83
CA LYS A 7 -27.15 4.34 -21.19
C LYS A 7 -26.74 2.88 -20.97
N TYR A 8 -25.46 2.56 -21.17
CA TYR A 8 -24.98 1.18 -21.27
C TYR A 8 -23.97 0.77 -20.20
N PHE A 9 -23.48 1.72 -19.41
CA PHE A 9 -22.41 1.50 -18.44
C PHE A 9 -22.75 2.05 -17.05
N GLU A 10 -23.63 3.04 -16.94
CA GLU A 10 -24.07 3.59 -15.65
C GLU A 10 -25.31 2.85 -15.12
N PRO A 11 -25.52 2.81 -13.79
CA PRO A 11 -26.73 2.24 -13.20
C PRO A 11 -27.97 2.96 -13.74
N SER A 12 -28.85 2.21 -14.40
CA SER A 12 -30.18 2.72 -14.71
C SER A 12 -31.12 2.44 -13.53
N TYR A 13 -32.18 3.24 -13.37
CA TYR A 13 -33.27 2.91 -12.45
C TYR A 13 -34.05 1.63 -12.86
N SER A 14 -33.67 0.98 -13.96
CA SER A 14 -34.28 -0.28 -14.40
C SER A 14 -33.56 -1.47 -13.75
N LEU A 15 -34.30 -2.56 -13.56
CA LEU A 15 -33.79 -3.80 -12.96
C LEU A 15 -32.83 -4.58 -13.87
N ASP A 16 -32.65 -4.12 -15.12
CA ASP A 16 -31.78 -4.79 -16.08
C ASP A 16 -30.33 -4.29 -15.90
N PRO A 17 -29.35 -5.20 -15.81
CA PRO A 17 -27.94 -4.81 -15.74
C PRO A 17 -27.53 -4.04 -17.01
N PRO A 18 -26.53 -3.15 -16.90
CA PRO A 18 -26.07 -2.37 -18.06
C PRO A 18 -25.65 -3.29 -19.21
N GLY A 19 -26.07 -2.95 -20.43
CA GLY A 19 -25.70 -3.68 -21.64
C GLY A 19 -24.27 -3.37 -22.09
N VAL A 20 -23.27 -3.69 -21.26
CA VAL A 20 -21.85 -3.33 -21.49
C VAL A 20 -21.38 -3.72 -22.89
N GLY A 21 -21.62 -4.98 -23.30
CA GLY A 21 -21.25 -5.46 -24.63
C GLY A 21 -21.95 -4.70 -25.77
N GLU A 22 -23.24 -4.37 -25.61
CA GLU A 22 -23.97 -3.56 -26.58
C GLU A 22 -23.42 -2.13 -26.65
N GLY A 23 -23.05 -1.56 -25.50
CA GLY A 23 -22.41 -0.25 -25.38
C GLY A 23 -21.07 -0.22 -26.12
N LEU A 24 -20.22 -1.23 -25.93
CA LEU A 24 -18.94 -1.36 -26.62
C LEU A 24 -19.12 -1.55 -28.14
N ASP A 25 -20.07 -2.39 -28.55
CA ASP A 25 -20.40 -2.58 -29.97
C ASP A 25 -20.89 -1.28 -30.62
N LEU A 26 -21.69 -0.50 -29.90
CA LEU A 26 -22.18 0.79 -30.36
C LEU A 26 -21.06 1.83 -30.45
N LEU A 27 -20.18 1.90 -29.44
CA LEU A 27 -18.99 2.76 -29.47
C LEU A 27 -18.11 2.44 -30.69
N ARG A 28 -17.84 1.16 -30.95
CA ARG A 28 -17.07 0.73 -32.12
C ARG A 28 -17.73 1.14 -33.44
N SER A 29 -19.05 0.99 -33.53
CA SER A 29 -19.82 1.31 -34.74
C SER A 29 -19.82 2.82 -35.03
N LEU A 30 -20.03 3.63 -34.00
CA LEU A 30 -20.14 5.08 -34.13
C LEU A 30 -18.76 5.77 -34.20
N ILE A 31 -17.74 5.20 -33.57
CA ILE A 31 -16.41 5.79 -33.41
C ILE A 31 -15.32 4.71 -33.65
N PRO A 32 -15.11 4.29 -34.92
CA PRO A 32 -14.22 3.17 -35.25
C PRO A 32 -12.73 3.42 -34.94
N ASN A 33 -12.33 4.68 -34.75
CA ASN A 33 -10.96 5.08 -34.39
C ASN A 33 -10.93 5.76 -33.01
N LEU A 34 -11.71 5.25 -32.05
CA LEU A 34 -11.73 5.79 -30.70
C LEU A 34 -10.32 5.75 -30.08
N THR A 35 -9.83 6.91 -29.64
CA THR A 35 -8.51 7.07 -29.01
C THR A 35 -8.58 7.30 -27.50
N SER A 36 -9.73 7.71 -26.97
CA SER A 36 -9.92 7.96 -25.54
C SER A 36 -11.25 7.36 -25.09
N LEU A 37 -11.22 6.58 -24.01
CA LEU A 37 -12.38 5.88 -23.46
C LEU A 37 -12.46 6.15 -21.95
N ASP A 38 -13.40 7.00 -21.56
CA ASP A 38 -13.82 7.23 -20.19
C ASP A 38 -15.06 6.39 -19.89
N LEU A 39 -14.88 5.48 -18.95
CA LEU A 39 -15.88 4.64 -18.27
C LEU A 39 -15.80 4.82 -16.74
N SER A 40 -15.21 5.91 -16.25
CA SER A 40 -15.12 6.16 -14.81
C SER A 40 -16.47 6.13 -14.10
N GLY A 41 -16.55 5.53 -12.91
CA GLY A 41 -17.80 5.43 -12.14
C GLY A 41 -18.86 4.53 -12.78
N SER A 42 -18.48 3.70 -13.76
CA SER A 42 -19.42 2.80 -14.42
C SER A 42 -19.66 1.56 -13.58
N TYR A 43 -20.86 1.00 -13.69
CA TYR A 43 -21.24 -0.27 -13.08
C TYR A 43 -20.96 -1.39 -14.08
N ILE A 44 -19.71 -1.86 -14.08
CA ILE A 44 -19.21 -2.89 -14.99
C ILE A 44 -18.52 -4.00 -14.20
N GLU A 45 -18.86 -5.26 -14.47
CA GLU A 45 -18.22 -6.44 -13.86
C GLU A 45 -17.05 -6.95 -14.73
N GLU A 46 -17.25 -6.94 -16.05
CA GLU A 46 -16.28 -7.40 -17.05
C GLU A 46 -16.16 -6.40 -18.21
N LEU A 47 -14.93 -6.18 -18.67
CA LEU A 47 -14.63 -5.26 -19.78
C LEU A 47 -13.72 -5.92 -20.82
N ASP A 48 -14.21 -6.06 -22.06
CA ASP A 48 -13.45 -6.55 -23.22
C ASP A 48 -13.02 -5.39 -24.12
N LEU A 49 -11.71 -5.15 -24.20
CA LEU A 49 -11.09 -4.07 -24.96
C LEU A 49 -10.42 -4.53 -26.26
N GLU A 50 -10.50 -5.82 -26.63
CA GLU A 50 -9.72 -6.40 -27.73
C GLU A 50 -9.89 -5.67 -29.08
N LYS A 51 -11.04 -5.01 -29.27
CA LYS A 51 -11.40 -4.33 -30.52
C LYS A 51 -11.05 -2.84 -30.54
N PHE A 52 -10.54 -2.28 -29.44
CA PHE A 52 -10.20 -0.86 -29.29
C PHE A 52 -8.70 -0.60 -29.53
N ILE A 53 -8.09 -1.24 -30.52
CA ILE A 53 -6.64 -1.20 -30.82
C ILE A 53 -6.02 0.19 -31.08
N ASN A 54 -6.85 1.23 -31.20
CA ASN A 54 -6.42 2.61 -31.40
C ASN A 54 -6.42 3.46 -30.11
N LEU A 55 -6.84 2.86 -28.99
CA LEU A 55 -6.96 3.54 -27.71
C LEU A 55 -5.59 3.97 -27.18
N GLN A 56 -5.53 5.22 -26.73
CA GLN A 56 -4.37 5.89 -26.14
C GLN A 56 -4.63 6.26 -24.69
N GLU A 57 -5.88 6.54 -24.35
CA GLU A 57 -6.31 6.90 -23.00
C GLU A 57 -7.48 6.02 -22.57
N LEU A 58 -7.37 5.40 -21.39
CA LEU A 58 -8.43 4.63 -20.77
C LEU A 58 -8.63 5.11 -19.34
N ASN A 59 -9.85 5.50 -19.01
CA ASN A 59 -10.24 5.78 -17.64
C ASN A 59 -11.36 4.82 -17.21
N ILE A 60 -11.04 3.92 -16.28
CA ILE A 60 -11.94 2.96 -15.64
C ILE A 60 -11.94 3.15 -14.12
N SER A 61 -11.57 4.34 -13.63
CA SER A 61 -11.53 4.64 -12.20
C SER A 61 -12.92 4.56 -11.55
N TYR A 62 -13.01 4.22 -10.27
CA TYR A 62 -14.29 4.13 -9.51
C TYR A 62 -15.27 3.10 -10.09
N CYS A 63 -14.75 2.07 -10.74
CA CYS A 63 -15.54 0.93 -11.20
C CYS A 63 -15.41 -0.20 -10.16
N ASP A 64 -16.03 -0.03 -9.00
CA ASP A 64 -15.81 -0.88 -7.82
C ASP A 64 -16.15 -2.37 -8.06
N GLU A 65 -17.12 -2.63 -8.92
CA GLU A 65 -17.57 -3.98 -9.31
C GLU A 65 -16.71 -4.62 -10.41
N LEU A 66 -15.77 -3.87 -11.00
CA LEU A 66 -14.94 -4.37 -12.09
C LEU A 66 -13.89 -5.31 -11.53
N HIS A 67 -13.98 -6.57 -11.94
CA HIS A 67 -13.05 -7.62 -11.52
C HIS A 67 -12.26 -8.22 -12.69
N THR A 68 -12.75 -8.09 -13.93
CA THR A 68 -12.11 -8.67 -15.11
C THR A 68 -11.96 -7.65 -16.24
N VAL A 69 -10.73 -7.48 -16.75
CA VAL A 69 -10.44 -6.73 -17.98
C VAL A 69 -9.67 -7.63 -18.94
N THR A 70 -10.15 -7.76 -20.17
CA THR A 70 -9.50 -8.55 -21.23
C THR A 70 -9.15 -7.67 -22.42
N GLY A 71 -8.09 -8.03 -23.15
CA GLY A 71 -7.65 -7.31 -24.34
C GLY A 71 -6.84 -6.04 -24.06
N LEU A 72 -6.60 -5.69 -22.78
CA LEU A 72 -5.74 -4.58 -22.39
C LEU A 72 -4.30 -4.79 -22.91
N GLU A 73 -3.84 -6.04 -22.91
CA GLU A 73 -2.52 -6.45 -23.43
C GLU A 73 -2.36 -6.27 -24.95
N LYS A 74 -3.44 -5.96 -25.68
CA LYS A 74 -3.44 -5.70 -27.13
C LYS A 74 -3.41 -4.21 -27.46
N LEU A 75 -3.45 -3.33 -26.45
CA LEU A 75 -3.51 -1.89 -26.63
C LEU A 75 -2.10 -1.28 -26.70
N ASP A 76 -1.35 -1.62 -27.75
CA ASP A 76 0.05 -1.18 -27.96
C ASP A 76 0.23 0.35 -28.03
N LYS A 77 -0.86 1.11 -28.15
CA LYS A 77 -0.88 2.57 -28.22
C LYS A 77 -1.30 3.24 -26.92
N LEU A 78 -1.63 2.46 -25.89
CA LEU A 78 -2.09 2.99 -24.61
C LEU A 78 -0.94 3.74 -23.93
N THR A 79 -1.16 5.02 -23.69
CA THR A 79 -0.19 5.91 -23.03
C THR A 79 -0.68 6.37 -21.67
N SER A 80 -2.00 6.31 -21.42
CA SER A 80 -2.61 6.67 -20.15
C SER A 80 -3.65 5.62 -19.72
N LEU A 81 -3.55 5.15 -18.48
CA LEU A 81 -4.49 4.23 -17.84
C LEU A 81 -4.80 4.69 -16.42
N ASN A 82 -6.05 5.06 -16.16
CA ASN A 82 -6.53 5.23 -14.80
C ASN A 82 -7.46 4.08 -14.39
N CYS A 83 -7.03 3.30 -13.40
CA CYS A 83 -7.79 2.23 -12.76
C CYS A 83 -7.86 2.38 -11.23
N SER A 84 -7.70 3.60 -10.70
CA SER A 84 -7.89 3.87 -9.27
C SER A 84 -9.30 3.50 -8.79
N PHE A 85 -9.45 3.06 -7.55
CA PHE A 85 -10.73 2.63 -6.98
C PHE A 85 -11.38 1.53 -7.83
N THR A 86 -10.62 0.47 -8.09
CA THR A 86 -11.11 -0.75 -8.74
C THR A 86 -10.54 -1.98 -8.03
N SER A 87 -11.16 -3.14 -8.24
CA SER A 87 -10.75 -4.41 -7.65
C SER A 87 -10.04 -5.34 -8.64
N ILE A 88 -9.56 -4.80 -9.77
CA ILE A 88 -8.95 -5.59 -10.84
C ILE A 88 -7.52 -5.99 -10.48
N ASN A 89 -7.17 -7.24 -10.77
CA ASN A 89 -5.81 -7.74 -10.68
C ASN A 89 -5.19 -7.80 -12.09
N LEU A 90 -4.13 -7.03 -12.31
CA LEU A 90 -3.50 -6.89 -13.61
C LEU A 90 -2.09 -7.47 -13.64
N ASP A 91 -1.64 -7.82 -14.85
CA ASP A 91 -0.26 -8.21 -15.12
C ASP A 91 0.61 -6.95 -15.16
N VAL A 92 1.08 -6.55 -13.98
CA VAL A 92 1.81 -5.30 -13.75
C VAL A 92 3.05 -5.16 -14.65
N ASP A 93 3.82 -6.24 -14.82
CA ASP A 93 5.04 -6.25 -15.63
C ASP A 93 4.79 -5.85 -17.09
N LYS A 94 3.57 -6.09 -17.61
CA LYS A 94 3.19 -5.69 -18.98
C LYS A 94 2.70 -4.25 -19.06
N LEU A 95 2.19 -3.70 -17.96
CA LEU A 95 1.51 -2.41 -17.94
C LEU A 95 2.36 -1.29 -17.35
N GLU A 96 3.41 -1.62 -16.58
CA GLU A 96 4.32 -0.64 -15.97
C GLU A 96 5.09 0.21 -17.00
N LEU A 97 5.14 -0.23 -18.26
CA LEU A 97 5.73 0.52 -19.37
C LEU A 97 4.83 1.64 -19.89
N ILE A 98 3.56 1.69 -19.47
CA ILE A 98 2.64 2.78 -19.81
C ILE A 98 3.10 4.04 -19.05
N PRO A 99 3.38 5.16 -19.75
CA PRO A 99 3.96 6.35 -19.12
C PRO A 99 3.11 6.99 -18.02
N ASP A 100 1.79 6.94 -18.14
CA ASP A 100 0.86 7.56 -17.20
C ASP A 100 -0.13 6.50 -16.71
N ILE A 101 0.14 5.89 -15.56
CA ILE A 101 -0.72 4.86 -14.99
C ILE A 101 -1.03 5.13 -13.52
N ILE A 102 -2.29 4.94 -13.14
CA ILE A 102 -2.79 5.21 -11.79
C ILE A 102 -3.63 4.03 -11.31
N GLY A 103 -3.41 3.60 -10.07
CA GLY A 103 -4.20 2.58 -9.39
C GLY A 103 -3.92 1.16 -9.87
N LEU A 104 -2.72 0.92 -10.40
CA LEU A 104 -2.30 -0.41 -10.82
C LEU A 104 -2.21 -1.34 -9.60
N ARG A 105 -2.75 -2.55 -9.72
CA ARG A 105 -2.76 -3.57 -8.68
C ARG A 105 -2.32 -4.91 -9.23
N ASN A 106 -1.62 -5.67 -8.40
CA ASN A 106 -1.41 -7.10 -8.61
C ASN A 106 -2.12 -7.90 -7.50
N LYS A 107 -1.95 -9.22 -7.50
CA LYS A 107 -2.55 -10.09 -6.48
C LYS A 107 -2.05 -9.84 -5.05
N TYR A 108 -0.95 -9.11 -4.88
CA TYR A 108 -0.34 -8.80 -3.59
C TYR A 108 -0.89 -7.49 -3.03
N GLY A 109 -1.25 -6.56 -3.90
CA GLY A 109 -1.98 -5.35 -3.55
C GLY A 109 -1.73 -4.21 -4.51
N MET A 110 -1.64 -3.00 -3.98
CA MET A 110 -1.43 -1.79 -4.77
C MET A 110 0.02 -1.73 -5.23
N TYR A 111 0.23 -1.50 -6.53
CA TYR A 111 1.56 -1.38 -7.11
C TYR A 111 2.00 0.08 -7.14
N PHE A 112 3.15 0.33 -6.54
CA PHE A 112 3.79 1.62 -6.50
C PHE A 112 4.61 1.84 -7.79
N GLY A 113 3.95 2.27 -8.87
CA GLY A 113 4.58 2.43 -10.20
C GLY A 113 3.88 3.43 -11.12
N GLY A 114 4.61 3.91 -12.13
CA GLY A 114 4.11 4.66 -13.29
C GLY A 114 3.52 6.06 -13.05
N ASN A 115 3.33 6.48 -11.80
CA ASN A 115 3.09 7.88 -11.37
C ASN A 115 3.35 8.06 -9.87
N VAL A 116 3.09 7.02 -9.07
CA VAL A 116 3.26 7.10 -7.60
C VAL A 116 4.74 7.18 -7.22
N GLN A 117 5.63 6.61 -8.05
CA GLN A 117 7.10 6.61 -7.84
C GLN A 117 7.72 7.98 -7.62
N GLU A 118 7.21 9.03 -8.28
CA GLU A 118 7.73 10.38 -8.10
C GLU A 118 7.57 10.92 -6.67
N LYS A 119 6.80 10.24 -5.82
CA LYS A 119 6.48 10.69 -4.46
C LYS A 119 6.94 9.72 -3.37
N GLU A 120 7.67 8.65 -3.69
CA GLU A 120 8.06 7.57 -2.76
C GLU A 120 8.83 8.05 -1.53
N GLU A 121 9.78 8.95 -1.75
CA GLU A 121 10.65 9.45 -0.70
C GLU A 121 9.82 10.10 0.43
N ILE A 122 8.72 10.77 0.07
CA ILE A 122 7.81 11.39 1.04
C ILE A 122 7.11 10.31 1.90
N TRP A 123 6.72 9.17 1.31
CA TRP A 123 6.15 8.05 2.06
C TRP A 123 7.13 7.52 3.10
N TRP A 124 8.39 7.36 2.70
CA TRP A 124 9.42 6.86 3.59
C TRP A 124 9.73 7.82 4.73
N GLU A 125 9.78 9.12 4.46
CA GLU A 125 9.92 10.14 5.50
C GLU A 125 8.76 10.07 6.52
N TYR A 126 7.50 9.95 6.05
CA TYR A 126 6.34 9.82 6.94
C TYR A 126 6.36 8.54 7.77
N LEU A 127 6.68 7.40 7.15
CA LEU A 127 6.70 6.11 7.85
C LEU A 127 7.86 6.04 8.86
N ASP A 128 8.99 6.65 8.55
CA ASP A 128 10.13 6.73 9.47
C ASP A 128 9.83 7.65 10.66
N GLU A 129 9.29 8.86 10.41
CA GLU A 129 8.84 9.76 11.49
C GLU A 129 7.77 9.09 12.37
N PHE A 130 6.85 8.36 11.75
CA PHE A 130 5.83 7.61 12.45
C PHE A 130 6.43 6.53 13.36
N LEU A 131 7.36 5.74 12.82
CA LEU A 131 8.06 4.72 13.60
C LEU A 131 8.87 5.36 14.74
N ASP A 132 9.59 6.46 14.50
CA ASP A 132 10.29 7.19 15.56
C ASP A 132 9.31 7.63 16.65
N ASN A 133 8.20 8.28 16.31
CA ASN A 133 7.28 8.80 17.31
C ASN A 133 6.62 7.70 18.15
N GLU A 134 6.20 6.59 17.53
CA GLU A 134 5.56 5.47 18.25
C GLU A 134 6.58 4.64 19.03
N PHE A 135 7.71 4.33 18.41
CA PHE A 135 8.73 3.50 19.03
C PHE A 135 9.49 4.24 20.13
N GLN A 136 9.75 5.55 19.97
CA GLN A 136 10.31 6.35 21.06
C GLN A 136 9.34 6.45 22.24
N GLN A 137 8.02 6.55 22.01
CA GLN A 137 7.06 6.50 23.11
C GLN A 137 7.10 5.15 23.86
N ILE A 138 7.28 4.04 23.15
CA ILE A 138 7.48 2.72 23.78
C ILE A 138 8.76 2.73 24.63
N LEU A 139 9.86 3.24 24.09
CA LEU A 139 11.14 3.34 24.79
C LEU A 139 11.10 4.28 26.00
N GLU A 140 10.41 5.43 25.90
CA GLU A 140 10.36 6.47 26.94
C GLU A 140 9.39 6.15 28.08
N ASN A 141 8.29 5.43 27.80
CA ASN A 141 7.29 5.13 28.82
C ASN A 141 7.74 4.02 29.80
N ASN A 142 8.87 3.35 29.55
CA ASN A 142 9.46 2.31 30.42
C ASN A 142 8.52 1.17 30.82
N ASP A 143 7.39 1.00 30.13
CA ASP A 143 6.41 -0.04 30.47
C ASP A 143 6.75 -1.39 29.83
N GLU A 144 7.55 -1.44 28.75
CA GLU A 144 7.86 -2.66 27.98
C GLU A 144 9.29 -2.64 27.40
N ASN A 145 9.87 -3.81 27.17
CA ASN A 145 11.24 -3.94 26.69
C ASN A 145 11.32 -3.84 25.16
N VAL A 146 12.34 -3.19 24.62
CA VAL A 146 12.51 -3.02 23.16
C VAL A 146 12.56 -4.37 22.43
N GLU A 147 13.11 -5.42 23.06
CA GLU A 147 13.17 -6.78 22.53
C GLU A 147 11.80 -7.43 22.34
N ASP A 148 10.77 -6.99 23.07
CA ASP A 148 9.41 -7.51 22.90
C ASP A 148 8.80 -7.08 21.56
N TYR A 149 9.32 -6.01 20.97
CA TYR A 149 8.91 -5.47 19.69
C TYR A 149 9.81 -5.93 18.53
N LEU A 150 10.93 -6.59 18.80
CA LEU A 150 11.79 -7.08 17.74
C LEU A 150 11.17 -8.31 17.06
N GLY A 151 11.12 -8.27 15.73
CA GLY A 151 10.33 -9.19 14.92
C GLY A 151 8.83 -8.91 14.94
N SER A 152 8.39 -7.81 15.58
CA SER A 152 7.00 -7.34 15.56
C SER A 152 6.78 -6.32 14.44
N ASN A 153 5.50 -6.13 14.13
CA ASN A 153 5.02 -5.30 13.04
C ASN A 153 4.06 -4.23 13.57
N ILE A 154 4.21 -3.01 13.06
CA ILE A 154 3.22 -1.95 13.21
C ILE A 154 2.44 -1.87 11.91
N ASP A 155 1.11 -2.00 11.99
CA ASP A 155 0.27 -1.91 10.81
C ASP A 155 -0.30 -0.50 10.72
N VAL A 156 -0.09 0.17 9.58
CA VAL A 156 -0.68 1.47 9.23
C VAL A 156 -1.66 1.25 8.08
N VAL A 157 -2.89 1.72 8.26
CA VAL A 157 -3.97 1.60 7.29
C VAL A 157 -4.42 2.99 6.87
N ILE A 158 -4.42 3.27 5.56
CA ILE A 158 -4.85 4.54 4.98
C ILE A 158 -6.06 4.36 4.06
N GLU A 159 -6.76 5.44 3.75
CA GLU A 159 -7.73 5.42 2.65
C GLU A 159 -7.00 5.37 1.30
N GLU A 160 -7.64 4.85 0.25
CA GLU A 160 -7.00 4.80 -1.07
C GLU A 160 -6.75 6.20 -1.67
N SER A 161 -7.55 7.22 -1.31
CA SER A 161 -7.28 8.61 -1.71
C SER A 161 -5.93 9.09 -1.19
N ASP A 162 -5.62 8.77 0.06
CA ASP A 162 -4.38 9.13 0.74
C ASP A 162 -3.17 8.56 -0.01
N PHE A 163 -3.32 7.36 -0.59
CA PHE A 163 -2.30 6.76 -1.46
C PHE A 163 -1.96 7.61 -2.70
N TYR A 164 -2.96 8.19 -3.36
CA TYR A 164 -2.71 9.00 -4.56
C TYR A 164 -2.28 10.43 -4.23
N GLU A 165 -2.79 10.97 -3.12
CA GLU A 165 -2.47 12.32 -2.65
C GLU A 165 -1.14 12.38 -1.90
N VAL A 166 -0.65 11.23 -1.42
CA VAL A 166 0.52 11.12 -0.54
C VAL A 166 0.28 11.89 0.75
N SER A 167 -0.93 11.72 1.24
CA SER A 167 -1.34 12.16 2.56
C SER A 167 -1.44 10.93 3.47
N PHE A 168 -1.42 11.16 4.77
CA PHE A 168 -1.70 10.15 5.79
C PHE A 168 -2.80 10.68 6.71
N GLU A 169 -3.67 11.55 6.19
CA GLU A 169 -4.68 12.27 6.97
C GLU A 169 -5.71 11.33 7.59
N SER A 170 -6.04 10.24 6.90
CA SER A 170 -6.99 9.22 7.33
C SER A 170 -6.31 7.99 7.94
N ASN A 171 -5.02 8.10 8.33
CA ASN A 171 -4.27 6.97 8.83
C ASN A 171 -4.87 6.41 10.15
N ARG A 172 -4.78 5.10 10.29
CA ARG A 172 -5.08 4.36 11.51
C ARG A 172 -4.01 3.32 11.69
N TYR A 173 -3.46 3.21 12.90
CA TYR A 173 -2.41 2.25 13.18
C TYR A 173 -2.69 1.45 14.44
N PHE A 174 -2.08 0.28 14.53
CA PHE A 174 -2.18 -0.60 15.69
C PHE A 174 -1.15 -1.73 15.61
N PHE A 175 -0.80 -2.29 16.78
CA PHE A 175 -0.17 -3.61 16.88
C PHE A 175 -1.28 -4.66 16.86
N LYS A 176 -1.43 -5.40 15.77
CA LYS A 176 -2.37 -6.54 15.71
C LYS A 176 -1.76 -7.73 15.00
N PRO A 177 -2.20 -8.96 15.35
CA PRO A 177 -1.88 -10.14 14.56
C PRO A 177 -2.46 -9.96 13.15
N LEU A 178 -1.59 -9.94 12.14
CA LEU A 178 -1.99 -9.84 10.73
C LEU A 178 -2.86 -11.03 10.30
N GLU A 179 -2.77 -12.17 10.99
CA GLU A 179 -3.52 -13.40 10.71
C GLU A 179 -5.04 -13.25 10.87
N ASP A 180 -5.50 -12.25 11.64
CA ASP A 180 -6.92 -11.95 11.82
C ASP A 180 -7.52 -11.21 10.62
N TYR A 181 -6.67 -10.60 9.79
CA TYR A 181 -7.06 -9.71 8.69
C TYR A 181 -6.63 -10.22 7.31
N LEU A 182 -5.52 -10.95 7.25
CA LEU A 182 -4.95 -11.43 6.01
C LEU A 182 -5.16 -12.94 5.85
N SER A 183 -5.43 -13.35 4.62
CA SER A 183 -5.42 -14.76 4.27
C SER A 183 -4.00 -15.32 4.35
N LYS A 184 -3.86 -16.65 4.48
CA LYS A 184 -2.54 -17.30 4.44
C LYS A 184 -1.76 -16.97 3.16
N GLU A 185 -2.47 -16.87 2.02
CA GLU A 185 -1.86 -16.50 0.74
C GLU A 185 -1.32 -15.06 0.79
N LYS A 186 -2.09 -14.10 1.33
CA LYS A 186 -1.61 -12.72 1.49
C LYS A 186 -0.41 -12.65 2.43
N MET A 187 -0.44 -13.38 3.55
CA MET A 187 0.65 -13.44 4.53
C MET A 187 1.97 -13.97 3.93
N GLU A 188 1.91 -15.01 3.10
CA GLU A 188 3.09 -15.58 2.43
C GLU A 188 3.79 -14.60 1.47
N CYS A 189 3.12 -13.51 1.12
CA CYS A 189 3.61 -12.51 0.18
C CYS A 189 4.21 -11.28 0.87
N LEU A 190 4.07 -11.17 2.20
CA LEU A 190 4.65 -10.08 2.97
C LEU A 190 6.16 -10.31 3.19
N PRO A 191 6.96 -9.24 3.24
CA PRO A 191 8.35 -9.32 3.68
C PRO A 191 8.50 -9.98 5.05
N ASN A 192 9.52 -10.83 5.20
CA ASN A 192 9.87 -11.38 6.51
C ASN A 192 10.60 -10.32 7.32
N VAL A 193 10.22 -10.17 8.59
CA VAL A 193 10.88 -9.26 9.53
C VAL A 193 11.91 -10.04 10.32
N ALA A 194 13.14 -9.52 10.37
CA ALA A 194 14.19 -10.17 11.15
C ALA A 194 13.93 -10.03 12.65
N LYS A 195 14.53 -10.93 13.45
CA LYS A 195 14.32 -10.96 14.91
C LYS A 195 14.92 -9.76 15.64
N ASP A 196 15.70 -8.97 14.95
CA ASP A 196 16.45 -7.81 15.40
C ASP A 196 15.98 -6.53 14.70
N GLU A 197 14.84 -6.61 14.00
CA GLU A 197 14.22 -5.51 13.26
C GLU A 197 12.79 -5.26 13.75
N VAL A 198 12.31 -4.04 13.51
CA VAL A 198 10.92 -3.65 13.65
C VAL A 198 10.44 -3.19 12.28
N ALA A 199 9.24 -3.60 11.89
CA ALA A 199 8.67 -3.24 10.60
C ALA A 199 7.41 -2.39 10.75
N VAL A 200 7.24 -1.44 9.84
CA VAL A 200 5.96 -0.77 9.58
C VAL A 200 5.41 -1.29 8.27
N PHE A 201 4.22 -1.88 8.30
CA PHE A 201 3.49 -2.31 7.12
C PHE A 201 2.42 -1.27 6.80
N LEU A 202 2.35 -0.89 5.52
CA LEU A 202 1.36 0.04 5.02
C LEU A 202 0.34 -0.69 4.14
N PHE A 203 -0.93 -0.52 4.49
CA PHE A 203 -2.07 -1.06 3.77
C PHE A 203 -3.05 0.05 3.40
N HIS A 204 -3.85 -0.16 2.36
CA HIS A 204 -5.11 0.58 2.25
C HIS A 204 -6.20 -0.09 3.11
N ASP A 205 -7.31 0.61 3.32
CA ASP A 205 -8.47 0.24 4.15
C ASP A 205 -9.12 -1.12 3.86
N GLY A 206 -8.93 -1.69 2.67
CA GLY A 206 -9.35 -3.05 2.29
C GLY A 206 -8.30 -4.13 2.54
N TRP A 207 -7.20 -3.81 3.23
CA TRP A 207 -6.08 -4.71 3.51
C TRP A 207 -5.37 -5.24 2.25
N ASP A 208 -5.31 -4.44 1.18
CA ASP A 208 -4.30 -4.67 0.16
C ASP A 208 -3.00 -3.98 0.57
N PHE A 209 -1.91 -4.74 0.43
CA PHE A 209 -0.58 -4.28 0.78
C PHE A 209 -0.14 -3.18 -0.18
N ILE A 210 0.49 -2.14 0.36
CA ILE A 210 1.08 -1.05 -0.41
C ILE A 210 2.59 -1.21 -0.38
N THR A 211 3.18 -1.14 0.81
CA THR A 211 4.63 -1.23 1.01
C THR A 211 4.97 -1.47 2.47
N SER A 212 6.24 -1.70 2.77
CA SER A 212 6.73 -1.85 4.14
C SER A 212 8.10 -1.21 4.33
N PHE A 213 8.35 -0.74 5.53
CA PHE A 213 9.63 -0.19 5.98
C PHE A 213 10.14 -1.00 7.17
N THR A 214 11.46 -1.20 7.28
CA THR A 214 12.07 -1.87 8.43
C THR A 214 13.23 -1.06 9.00
N ARG A 215 13.41 -1.12 10.32
CA ARG A 215 14.59 -0.59 11.03
C ARG A 215 15.18 -1.64 11.95
N HIS A 216 16.49 -1.64 12.03
CA HIS A 216 17.23 -2.54 12.88
C HIS A 216 17.28 -1.97 14.30
N HIS A 217 17.37 -2.82 15.33
CA HIS A 217 17.37 -2.36 16.73
C HIS A 217 18.48 -1.34 17.05
N ASN A 218 19.62 -1.45 16.36
CA ASN A 218 20.72 -0.48 16.48
C ASN A 218 20.41 0.92 15.92
N ASP A 219 19.32 1.08 15.19
CA ASP A 219 18.87 2.38 14.68
C ASP A 219 18.08 3.15 15.75
N PHE A 220 17.80 2.53 16.90
CA PHE A 220 17.16 3.17 18.03
C PHE A 220 18.18 3.51 19.12
N THR A 221 17.95 4.64 19.79
CA THR A 221 18.81 5.14 20.86
C THR A 221 18.08 5.17 22.20
N VAL A 222 18.81 4.90 23.27
CA VAL A 222 18.34 4.96 24.65
C VAL A 222 19.38 5.66 25.52
N ASP A 223 18.92 6.44 26.50
CA ASP A 223 19.81 7.09 27.47
C ASP A 223 20.17 6.11 28.59
N CYS A 224 21.45 6.05 28.95
CA CYS A 224 21.92 5.24 30.06
C CYS A 224 21.61 5.93 31.39
N ASP A 225 20.92 5.23 32.29
CA ASP A 225 20.51 5.76 33.60
C ASP A 225 21.69 6.16 34.53
N GLU A 226 22.87 5.58 34.31
CA GLU A 226 24.01 5.77 35.21
C GLU A 226 24.95 6.88 34.76
N CYS A 227 25.30 6.88 33.47
CA CYS A 227 26.23 7.88 32.92
C CYS A 227 25.53 9.02 32.17
N TYR A 228 24.21 8.93 31.96
CA TYR A 228 23.39 9.89 31.22
C TYR A 228 23.88 10.13 29.78
N GLY A 229 24.57 9.15 29.20
CA GLY A 229 24.96 9.15 27.79
C GLY A 229 23.90 8.46 26.94
N THR A 230 23.72 8.95 25.72
CA THR A 230 22.85 8.33 24.70
C THR A 230 23.64 7.28 23.92
N PHE A 231 23.10 6.06 23.83
CA PHE A 231 23.72 4.93 23.13
C PHE A 231 22.68 4.25 22.23
N THR A 232 23.13 3.51 21.23
CA THR A 232 22.22 2.63 20.48
C THR A 232 21.78 1.46 21.35
N VAL A 233 20.61 0.88 21.08
CA VAL A 233 20.09 -0.28 21.85
C VAL A 233 21.12 -1.42 21.90
N GLY A 234 21.77 -1.76 20.79
CA GLY A 234 22.77 -2.84 20.77
C GLY A 234 24.12 -2.51 21.41
N GLU A 235 24.38 -1.25 21.78
CA GLU A 235 25.54 -0.85 22.59
C GLU A 235 25.27 -0.96 24.11
N THR A 236 24.01 -1.17 24.48
CA THR A 236 23.57 -1.30 25.88
C THR A 236 23.39 -2.76 26.28
N VAL A 237 23.41 -3.00 27.60
CA VAL A 237 23.17 -4.31 28.22
C VAL A 237 22.13 -4.13 29.33
N GLN A 238 21.19 -5.07 29.41
CA GLN A 238 20.26 -5.17 30.54
C GLN A 238 21.03 -5.64 31.77
N VAL A 239 21.03 -4.81 32.82
CA VAL A 239 21.81 -5.07 34.06
C VAL A 239 20.96 -5.52 35.24
N ASP A 240 19.63 -5.51 35.10
CA ASP A 240 18.69 -6.07 36.07
C ASP A 240 17.75 -7.04 35.37
N GLU A 241 17.80 -8.33 35.74
CA GLU A 241 16.93 -9.36 35.17
C GLU A 241 15.46 -9.24 35.61
N PHE A 242 15.19 -8.42 36.63
CA PHE A 242 13.86 -8.14 37.16
C PHE A 242 13.34 -6.75 36.77
N ASP A 243 14.17 -5.92 36.14
CA ASP A 243 13.82 -4.58 35.68
C ASP A 243 14.37 -4.37 34.26
N GLU A 244 13.51 -4.68 33.29
CA GLU A 244 13.80 -4.63 31.85
C GLU A 244 14.04 -3.21 31.33
N SER A 245 13.66 -2.18 32.10
CA SER A 245 13.89 -0.77 31.76
C SER A 245 15.32 -0.30 32.04
N ILE A 246 16.07 -1.01 32.90
CA ILE A 246 17.43 -0.59 33.30
C ILE A 246 18.47 -1.09 32.30
N ARG A 247 18.82 -0.22 31.34
CA ARG A 247 19.89 -0.43 30.37
C ARG A 247 21.12 0.41 30.68
N CYS A 248 22.28 -0.21 30.61
CA CYS A 248 23.56 0.46 30.82
C CYS A 248 24.49 0.27 29.63
N CYS A 249 25.37 1.24 29.39
CA CYS A 249 26.49 1.00 28.49
C CYS A 249 27.41 -0.07 29.09
N SER A 250 28.18 -0.74 28.21
CA SER A 250 29.05 -1.86 28.62
C SER A 250 30.08 -1.53 29.70
N GLU A 251 30.48 -0.27 29.88
CA GLU A 251 31.39 0.16 30.95
C GLU A 251 30.67 0.31 32.30
N CYS A 252 29.52 0.98 32.34
CA CYS A 252 28.68 1.09 33.54
C CYS A 252 28.26 -0.28 34.09
N ALA A 253 27.88 -1.20 33.19
CA ALA A 253 27.54 -2.57 33.57
C ALA A 253 28.69 -3.29 34.31
N LYS A 254 29.94 -3.11 33.87
CA LYS A 254 31.12 -3.69 34.55
C LYS A 254 31.38 -3.08 35.93
N GLU A 255 31.08 -1.79 36.11
CA GLU A 255 31.25 -1.12 37.40
C GLU A 255 30.24 -1.61 38.44
N ARG A 256 29.00 -1.94 38.03
CA ARG A 256 27.99 -2.55 38.90
C ARG A 256 28.37 -3.92 39.46
N GLU A 257 29.07 -4.72 38.66
CA GLU A 257 29.44 -6.10 39.02
C GLU A 257 30.67 -6.20 39.94
N ASN A 258 31.39 -5.10 40.18
CA ASN A 258 32.62 -5.04 41.00
C ASN A 258 32.40 -4.42 42.39
#